data_AF-A0A973Z2I4-F1
#
_entry.id   AF-A0A973Z2I4-F1
#
_cell.length_a   1.000
_cell.length_b   1.000
_cell.length_c   1.000
_cell.angle_alpha   90.00
_cell.angle_beta   90.00
_cell.angle_gamma   90.00
#
_symmetry.space_group_name_H-M   'P 1'
#
loop_
_entity.id
_entity.type
_entity.pdbx_description
1 polymer ?
#
loop_
_entity_poly.entity_id
_entity_poly.type
_entity_poly.pdbx_seq_one_letter_code
_entity_poly.pdbx_strand_id
1 'polypeptide(L)'
;MTRSTVLPAVALLLSSCGPKTLTLPDDPVERAATCGVVAANSARGATADIKAPLPFEEIGRVMHFLLLASSTGKGFSSETAKQVQTRMTALQDEIAEGKWRDLIPACRAAYPEAYATKVKLPADRFDAQLGCYELADFLRSALQDQGKYDNEIAEYGALKLKLDPVIGPGMRARAGAELADQQQERQEALAAMAKAGSPVLVMRQCNARFG
;
A
#
# COMPACT_ATOMS: atom_id res chain seq x y z
N MET A 1 51.13 3.59 54.30
CA MET A 1 50.38 4.86 54.30
C MET A 1 49.70 5.03 52.96
N THR A 2 48.36 4.95 53.00
CA THR A 2 47.34 5.56 52.12
C THR A 2 47.58 5.64 50.60
N ARG A 3 46.83 4.82 49.85
CA ARG A 3 46.35 5.17 48.50
C ARG A 3 44.82 5.06 48.46
N SER A 4 44.18 6.22 48.46
CA SER A 4 42.75 6.40 48.21
C SER A 4 42.48 6.24 46.72
N THR A 5 41.57 5.34 46.35
CA THR A 5 41.05 5.20 44.99
C THR A 5 39.64 5.80 44.98
N VAL A 6 39.48 6.95 44.32
CA VAL A 6 38.20 7.63 44.12
C VAL A 6 37.47 6.93 42.96
N LEU A 7 36.29 6.37 43.21
CA LEU A 7 35.37 5.93 42.17
C LEU A 7 34.70 7.16 41.53
N PRO A 8 34.71 7.32 40.19
CA PRO A 8 33.86 8.31 39.54
C PRO A 8 32.44 7.72 39.40
N ALA A 9 31.48 8.42 39.98
CA ALA A 9 30.06 8.22 39.73
C ALA A 9 29.75 8.51 38.25
N VAL A 10 29.45 7.47 37.48
CA VAL A 10 28.88 7.60 36.13
C VAL A 10 27.42 8.00 36.31
N ALA A 11 27.15 9.30 36.24
CA ALA A 11 25.80 9.83 36.15
C ALA A 11 25.21 9.45 34.77
N LEU A 12 24.25 8.53 34.79
CA LEU A 12 23.38 8.22 33.66
C LEU A 12 22.58 9.47 33.27
N LEU A 13 22.98 10.13 32.19
CA LEU A 13 22.20 11.17 31.50
C LEU A 13 21.01 10.51 30.78
N LEU A 14 19.96 10.17 31.54
CA LEU A 14 18.63 9.83 31.01
C LEU A 14 17.74 11.08 31.08
N SER A 15 18.07 12.09 30.28
CA SER A 15 17.22 13.28 30.14
C SER A 15 17.16 13.76 28.69
N SER A 16 16.27 13.14 27.90
CA SER A 16 15.59 13.85 26.81
C SER A 16 14.20 13.27 26.49
N CYS A 17 13.33 13.20 27.50
CA CYS A 17 11.90 13.04 27.29
C CYS A 17 11.25 14.42 27.03
N GLY A 18 11.54 15.01 25.87
CA GLY A 18 10.71 16.07 25.29
C GLY A 18 9.63 15.44 24.40
N PRO A 19 8.52 16.15 24.09
CA PRO A 19 7.52 15.65 23.16
C PRO A 19 8.19 15.43 21.79
N LYS A 20 8.36 14.17 21.42
CA LYS A 20 9.00 13.77 20.16
C LYS A 20 8.09 14.26 19.03
N THR A 21 8.53 15.27 18.29
CA THR A 21 7.83 15.68 17.07
C THR A 21 7.78 14.48 16.15
N LEU A 22 6.57 14.03 15.83
CA LEU A 22 6.35 12.94 14.88
C LEU A 22 6.91 13.40 13.54
N THR A 23 7.94 12.70 13.08
CA THR A 23 8.53 12.88 11.76
C THR A 23 8.32 11.59 10.98
N LEU A 24 8.28 11.72 9.66
CA LEU A 24 8.10 10.57 8.80
C LEU A 24 9.37 9.70 8.83
N PRO A 25 9.28 8.38 9.05
CA PRO A 25 10.46 7.51 9.08
C PRO A 25 11.23 7.47 7.76
N ASP A 26 12.56 7.30 7.84
CA ASP A 26 13.42 7.15 6.65
C ASP A 26 13.30 5.76 6.02
N ASP A 27 13.09 4.71 6.82
CA ASP A 27 12.89 3.37 6.29
C ASP A 27 11.59 3.31 5.43
N PRO A 28 11.64 2.77 4.20
CA PRO A 28 10.50 2.80 3.28
C PRO A 28 9.30 1.98 3.77
N VAL A 29 9.53 0.90 4.52
CA VAL A 29 8.45 0.06 5.07
C VAL A 29 7.75 0.80 6.20
N GLU A 30 8.51 1.33 7.16
CA GLU A 30 8.01 2.14 8.26
C GLU A 30 7.28 3.38 7.77
N ARG A 31 7.82 4.05 6.74
CA ARG A 31 7.25 5.22 6.09
C ARG A 31 5.88 4.93 5.49
N ALA A 32 5.79 3.87 4.69
CA ALA A 32 4.56 3.46 4.04
C ALA A 32 3.51 3.05 5.07
N ALA A 33 3.91 2.30 6.08
CA ALA A 33 3.03 1.87 7.16
C ALA A 33 2.49 3.07 7.96
N THR A 34 3.37 4.02 8.30
CA THR A 34 3.00 5.27 8.98
C THR A 34 1.97 6.04 8.17
N CYS A 35 2.20 6.22 6.86
CA CYS A 35 1.28 6.95 6.00
C CYS A 35 -0.03 6.21 5.73
N GLY A 36 0.00 4.87 5.66
CA GLY A 36 -1.20 4.04 5.61
C GLY A 36 -2.07 4.21 6.86
N VAL A 37 -1.48 4.22 8.05
CA VAL A 37 -2.21 4.43 9.31
C VAL A 37 -2.70 5.88 9.44
N VAL A 38 -1.91 6.88 9.04
CA VAL A 38 -2.35 8.29 8.95
C VAL A 38 -3.56 8.43 8.02
N ALA A 39 -3.54 7.76 6.86
CA ALA A 39 -4.65 7.76 5.93
C ALA A 39 -5.89 7.06 6.53
N ALA A 40 -5.71 5.92 7.22
CA ALA A 40 -6.80 5.20 7.87
C ALA A 40 -7.44 6.02 9.00
N ASN A 41 -6.63 6.67 9.84
CA ASN A 41 -7.11 7.55 10.90
C ASN A 41 -7.81 8.80 10.36
N SER A 42 -7.28 9.37 9.27
CA SER A 42 -7.95 10.47 8.57
C SER A 42 -9.31 10.05 8.01
N ALA A 43 -9.38 8.88 7.39
CA ALA A 43 -10.63 8.33 6.86
C ALA A 43 -11.64 8.10 7.98
N ARG A 44 -11.21 7.44 9.07
CA ARG A 44 -12.06 7.14 10.23
C ARG A 44 -12.57 8.41 10.91
N GLY A 45 -11.72 9.42 11.05
CA GLY A 45 -12.10 10.72 11.62
C GLY A 45 -13.07 11.53 10.77
N ALA A 46 -13.19 11.22 9.48
CA ALA A 46 -14.18 11.80 8.57
C ALA A 46 -15.50 11.01 8.52
N THR A 47 -15.53 9.77 9.04
CA THR A 47 -16.74 8.94 9.10
C THR A 47 -17.54 9.25 10.36
N ALA A 48 -18.84 9.55 10.21
CA ALA A 48 -19.73 9.85 11.33
C ALA A 48 -19.93 8.66 12.29
N ASP A 49 -20.01 7.44 11.75
CA ASP A 49 -20.07 6.20 12.53
C ASP A 49 -18.69 5.51 12.54
N ILE A 50 -18.05 5.50 13.71
CA ILE A 50 -16.74 4.86 13.91
C ILE A 50 -16.78 3.34 13.66
N LYS A 51 -17.95 2.71 13.73
CA LYS A 51 -18.15 1.27 13.50
C LYS A 51 -18.46 0.93 12.04
N ALA A 52 -18.88 1.91 11.24
CA ALA A 52 -19.16 1.70 9.83
C ALA A 52 -17.91 1.25 9.06
N PRO A 53 -18.05 0.53 7.94
CA PRO A 53 -16.95 0.36 6.98
C PRO A 53 -16.40 1.72 6.54
N LEU A 54 -15.11 1.76 6.18
CA LEU A 54 -14.60 2.94 5.49
C LEU A 54 -15.20 2.98 4.07
N PRO A 55 -15.39 4.16 3.47
CA PRO A 55 -15.71 4.25 2.05
C PRO A 55 -14.67 3.50 1.21
N PHE A 56 -15.10 2.91 0.09
CA PHE A 56 -14.25 2.05 -0.72
C PHE A 56 -13.01 2.77 -1.27
N GLU A 57 -13.15 4.02 -1.69
CA GLU A 57 -12.03 4.87 -2.10
C GLU A 57 -11.01 5.12 -0.98
N GLU A 58 -11.49 5.19 0.27
CA GLU A 58 -10.66 5.45 1.44
C GLU A 58 -9.84 4.21 1.81
N ILE A 59 -10.46 3.03 1.86
CA ILE A 59 -9.70 1.78 2.07
C ILE A 59 -8.75 1.51 0.91
N GLY A 60 -9.14 1.84 -0.33
CA GLY A 60 -8.28 1.80 -1.50
C GLY A 60 -7.03 2.66 -1.34
N ARG A 61 -7.17 3.88 -0.84
CA ARG A 61 -6.03 4.77 -0.57
C ARG A 61 -5.14 4.24 0.55
N VAL A 62 -5.70 3.65 1.60
CA VAL A 62 -4.92 3.02 2.68
C VAL A 62 -4.05 1.88 2.13
N MET A 63 -4.63 1.00 1.31
CA MET A 63 -3.88 -0.10 0.66
C MET A 63 -2.84 0.40 -0.35
N HIS A 64 -3.03 1.59 -0.92
CA HIS A 64 -2.14 2.12 -1.93
C HIS A 64 -0.72 2.38 -1.42
N PHE A 65 -0.56 2.80 -0.16
CA PHE A 65 0.77 2.98 0.44
C PHE A 65 1.57 1.67 0.47
N LEU A 66 0.92 0.57 0.82
CA LEU A 66 1.51 -0.77 0.75
C LEU A 66 1.87 -1.15 -0.68
N LEU A 67 0.96 -0.94 -1.64
CA LEU A 67 1.22 -1.21 -3.06
C LEU A 67 2.44 -0.42 -3.57
N LEU A 68 2.53 0.87 -3.26
CA LEU A 68 3.63 1.74 -3.69
C LEU A 68 4.97 1.30 -3.10
N ALA A 69 5.03 1.05 -1.79
CA ALA A 69 6.26 0.59 -1.13
C ALA A 69 6.74 -0.75 -1.71
N SER A 70 5.80 -1.66 -1.95
CA SER A 70 6.06 -2.97 -2.53
C SER A 70 6.43 -2.92 -4.01
N SER A 71 6.28 -1.77 -4.67
CA SER A 71 6.50 -1.57 -6.11
C SER A 71 7.69 -0.66 -6.41
N THR A 72 8.53 -0.37 -5.42
CA THR A 72 9.72 0.49 -5.58
C THR A 72 10.77 -0.11 -6.51
N GLY A 73 10.86 -1.46 -6.56
CA GLY A 73 11.72 -2.19 -7.48
C GLY A 73 11.16 -2.31 -8.91
N LYS A 74 11.69 -3.29 -9.65
CA LYS A 74 11.20 -3.63 -11.00
C LYS A 74 9.78 -4.16 -10.98
N GLY A 75 9.44 -4.98 -9.99
CA GLY A 75 8.11 -5.56 -9.80
C GLY A 75 7.65 -5.48 -8.35
N PHE A 76 6.43 -5.93 -8.13
CA PHE A 76 5.80 -6.03 -6.83
C PHE A 76 6.47 -7.11 -5.94
N SER A 77 6.84 -6.73 -4.71
CA SER A 77 7.38 -7.61 -3.68
C SER A 77 6.30 -7.97 -2.64
N SER A 78 5.84 -9.23 -2.64
CA SER A 78 4.90 -9.73 -1.64
C SER A 78 5.48 -9.74 -0.22
N GLU A 79 6.80 -9.90 -0.10
CA GLU A 79 7.50 -9.82 1.18
C GLU A 79 7.43 -8.40 1.75
N THR A 80 7.72 -7.39 0.93
CA THR A 80 7.62 -5.97 1.35
C THR A 80 6.18 -5.63 1.71
N ALA A 81 5.21 -6.10 0.92
CA ALA A 81 3.79 -5.91 1.22
C ALA A 81 3.40 -6.45 2.59
N LYS A 82 3.86 -7.68 2.91
CA LYS A 82 3.65 -8.30 4.22
C LYS A 82 4.29 -7.48 5.34
N GLN A 83 5.53 -7.03 5.16
CA GLN A 83 6.22 -6.21 6.17
C GLN A 83 5.47 -4.90 6.45
N VAL A 84 5.03 -4.20 5.39
CA VAL A 84 4.23 -2.97 5.53
C VAL A 84 2.91 -3.26 6.25
N GLN A 85 2.18 -4.30 5.85
CA GLN A 85 0.91 -4.68 6.49
C GLN A 85 1.09 -5.01 7.98
N THR A 86 2.10 -5.81 8.33
CA THR A 86 2.42 -6.12 9.74
C THR A 86 2.72 -4.84 10.51
N ARG A 87 3.50 -3.93 9.92
CA ARG A 87 3.84 -2.68 10.60
C ARG A 87 2.65 -1.74 10.74
N MET A 88 1.76 -1.67 9.75
CA MET A 88 0.52 -0.91 9.85
C MET A 88 -0.33 -1.40 11.03
N THR A 89 -0.47 -2.72 11.21
CA THR A 89 -1.21 -3.28 12.35
C THR A 89 -0.56 -2.90 13.68
N ALA A 90 0.77 -2.98 13.80
CA ALA A 90 1.47 -2.60 15.02
C ALA A 90 1.35 -1.08 15.35
N LEU A 91 1.29 -0.24 14.33
CA LEU A 91 1.23 1.22 14.47
C LEU A 91 -0.18 1.78 14.75
N GLN A 92 -1.25 0.98 14.60
CA GLN A 92 -2.63 1.47 14.72
C GLN A 92 -2.88 2.17 16.06
N ASP A 93 -2.48 1.53 17.16
CA ASP A 93 -2.68 2.08 18.51
C ASP A 93 -1.70 3.21 18.82
N GLU A 94 -0.42 3.05 18.45
CA GLU A 94 0.64 4.05 18.71
C GLU A 94 0.36 5.40 18.03
N ILE A 95 -0.16 5.38 16.80
CA ILE A 95 -0.41 6.60 16.02
C ILE A 95 -1.73 7.25 16.43
N ALA A 96 -2.75 6.49 16.84
CA ALA A 96 -4.06 7.02 17.22
C ALA A 96 -3.98 8.01 18.40
N GLU A 97 -3.05 7.79 19.33
CA GLU A 97 -2.83 8.62 20.52
C GLU A 97 -1.94 9.86 20.23
N GLY A 98 -1.26 9.90 19.08
CA GLY A 98 -0.28 10.92 18.73
C GLY A 98 -0.84 12.11 17.93
N LYS A 99 0.03 13.10 17.65
CA LYS A 99 -0.23 14.22 16.73
C LYS A 99 -0.12 13.82 15.25
N TRP A 100 -0.71 12.68 14.89
CA TRP A 100 -0.60 12.08 13.55
C TRP A 100 -1.09 12.98 12.42
N ARG A 101 -2.00 13.92 12.72
CA ARG A 101 -2.50 14.90 11.74
C ARG A 101 -1.38 15.77 11.16
N ASP A 102 -0.35 16.04 11.94
CA ASP A 102 0.81 16.84 11.51
C ASP A 102 1.65 16.11 10.44
N LEU A 103 1.49 14.78 10.31
CA LEU A 103 2.17 13.97 9.28
C LEU A 103 1.45 13.98 7.92
N ILE A 104 0.20 14.45 7.83
CA ILE A 104 -0.58 14.43 6.57
C ILE A 104 0.17 15.12 5.42
N PRO A 105 0.75 16.34 5.57
CA PRO A 105 1.48 16.98 4.49
C PRO A 105 2.73 16.19 4.06
N ALA A 106 3.46 15.62 5.02
CA ALA A 106 4.64 14.82 4.74
C ALA A 106 4.30 13.53 3.98
N CYS A 107 3.22 12.85 4.35
CA CYS A 107 2.74 11.67 3.63
C CYS A 107 2.29 11.99 2.19
N ARG A 108 1.62 13.13 1.98
CA ARG A 108 1.27 13.60 0.63
C ARG A 108 2.49 13.88 -0.24
N ALA A 109 3.53 14.46 0.35
CA ALA A 109 4.78 14.72 -0.36
C ALA A 109 5.55 13.44 -0.68
N ALA A 110 5.54 12.45 0.22
CA ALA A 110 6.25 11.19 0.04
C ALA A 110 5.57 10.22 -0.94
N TYR A 111 4.23 10.27 -1.05
CA TYR A 111 3.44 9.37 -1.91
C TYR A 111 2.40 10.17 -2.71
N PRO A 112 2.81 11.02 -3.66
CA PRO A 112 1.88 11.83 -4.45
C PRO A 112 0.88 10.98 -5.24
N GLU A 113 1.26 9.76 -5.67
CA GLU A 113 0.41 8.83 -6.40
C GLU A 113 -0.84 8.42 -5.60
N ALA A 114 -0.73 8.34 -4.27
CA ALA A 114 -1.85 8.01 -3.38
C ALA A 114 -2.94 9.09 -3.34
N TYR A 115 -2.63 10.29 -3.84
CA TYR A 115 -3.53 11.44 -3.90
C TYR A 115 -3.84 11.88 -5.33
N ALA A 116 -3.34 11.15 -6.33
CA ALA A 116 -3.61 11.44 -7.73
C ALA A 116 -5.10 11.23 -8.05
N THR A 117 -5.73 12.25 -8.65
CA THR A 117 -7.13 12.21 -9.08
C THR A 117 -7.30 11.79 -10.54
N LYS A 118 -6.19 11.74 -11.28
CA LYS A 118 -6.13 11.29 -12.67
C LYS A 118 -5.20 10.10 -12.73
N VAL A 119 -5.68 9.03 -13.36
CA VAL A 119 -4.90 7.80 -13.59
C VAL A 119 -4.82 7.55 -15.08
N LYS A 120 -3.70 6.98 -15.51
CA LYS A 120 -3.49 6.60 -16.91
C LYS A 120 -3.05 5.15 -16.95
N LEU A 121 -3.84 4.31 -17.63
CA LEU A 121 -3.46 2.93 -17.89
C LEU A 121 -2.29 2.89 -18.89
N PRO A 122 -1.49 1.80 -18.90
CA PRO A 122 -0.53 1.53 -19.96
C PRO A 122 -1.16 1.68 -21.35
N ALA A 123 -0.36 2.23 -22.28
CA ALA A 123 -0.79 2.44 -23.65
C ALA A 123 -0.93 1.11 -24.39
N ASP A 124 0.06 0.23 -24.23
CA ASP A 124 0.00 -1.13 -24.75
C ASP A 124 -1.21 -1.87 -24.17
N ARG A 125 -1.91 -2.59 -25.05
CA ARG A 125 -3.18 -3.22 -24.69
C ARG A 125 -2.94 -4.37 -23.72
N PHE A 126 -1.93 -5.21 -23.97
CA PHE A 126 -1.70 -6.37 -23.14
C PHE A 126 -1.14 -5.98 -21.78
N ASP A 127 -0.24 -4.99 -21.70
CA ASP A 127 0.24 -4.42 -20.43
C ASP A 127 -0.92 -3.91 -19.57
N ALA A 128 -1.86 -3.19 -20.19
CA ALA A 128 -3.02 -2.69 -19.49
C ALA A 128 -3.94 -3.83 -19.02
N GLN A 129 -4.18 -4.84 -19.85
CA GLN A 129 -4.99 -6.01 -19.47
C GLN A 129 -4.35 -6.80 -18.33
N LEU A 130 -3.04 -7.08 -18.43
CA LEU A 130 -2.29 -7.80 -17.40
C LEU A 130 -2.30 -7.04 -16.08
N GLY A 131 -1.96 -5.75 -16.09
CA GLY A 131 -1.99 -4.97 -14.86
C GLY A 131 -3.40 -4.86 -14.25
N CYS A 132 -4.44 -4.71 -15.08
CA CYS A 132 -5.83 -4.71 -14.60
C CYS A 132 -6.21 -6.05 -13.97
N TYR A 133 -5.76 -7.16 -14.55
CA TYR A 133 -5.96 -8.50 -14.02
C TYR A 133 -5.28 -8.69 -12.66
N GLU A 134 -4.01 -8.32 -12.55
CA GLU A 134 -3.23 -8.47 -11.32
C GLU A 134 -3.72 -7.53 -10.21
N LEU A 135 -4.08 -6.29 -10.53
CA LEU A 135 -4.65 -5.37 -9.55
C LEU A 135 -6.03 -5.84 -9.05
N ALA A 136 -6.86 -6.37 -9.94
CA ALA A 136 -8.13 -6.98 -9.57
C ALA A 136 -7.93 -8.16 -8.61
N ASP A 137 -6.95 -9.03 -8.90
CA ASP A 137 -6.63 -10.18 -8.04
C ASP A 137 -6.17 -9.71 -6.66
N PHE A 138 -5.21 -8.80 -6.62
CA PHE A 138 -4.68 -8.24 -5.39
C PHE A 138 -5.79 -7.64 -4.50
N LEU A 139 -6.63 -6.77 -5.07
CA LEU A 139 -7.68 -6.10 -4.29
C LEU A 139 -8.73 -7.07 -3.79
N ARG A 140 -9.11 -8.08 -4.59
CA ARG A 140 -10.04 -9.12 -4.15
C ARG A 140 -9.47 -9.91 -2.98
N SER A 141 -8.23 -10.38 -3.10
CA SER A 141 -7.57 -11.12 -2.02
C SER A 141 -7.40 -10.28 -0.75
N ALA A 142 -7.10 -8.99 -0.88
CA ALA A 142 -6.93 -8.09 0.27
C ALA A 142 -8.25 -7.73 0.99
N LEU A 143 -9.39 -7.78 0.28
CA LEU A 143 -10.67 -7.30 0.78
C LEU A 143 -11.69 -8.42 1.08
N GLN A 144 -11.51 -9.62 0.54
CA GLN A 144 -12.49 -10.73 0.67
C GLN A 144 -12.87 -11.04 2.12
N ASP A 145 -11.91 -11.02 3.05
CA ASP A 145 -12.16 -11.41 4.44
C ASP A 145 -12.84 -10.29 5.25
N GLN A 146 -13.06 -9.11 4.65
CA GLN A 146 -13.68 -7.98 5.34
C GLN A 146 -15.22 -8.02 5.30
N GLY A 147 -15.83 -8.77 4.36
CA GLY A 147 -17.29 -8.92 4.23
C GLY A 147 -18.07 -7.61 4.05
N LYS A 148 -17.41 -6.57 3.53
CA LYS A 148 -17.92 -5.18 3.50
C LYS A 148 -17.92 -4.54 2.11
N TYR A 149 -17.37 -5.21 1.10
CA TYR A 149 -17.13 -4.67 -0.24
C TYR A 149 -17.50 -5.69 -1.34
N ASP A 150 -18.54 -6.48 -1.10
CA ASP A 150 -18.88 -7.63 -1.93
C ASP A 150 -19.21 -7.24 -3.38
N ASN A 151 -19.85 -6.08 -3.58
CA ASN A 151 -20.18 -5.56 -4.91
C ASN A 151 -18.91 -5.25 -5.70
N GLU A 152 -17.98 -4.51 -5.11
CA GLU A 152 -16.71 -4.14 -5.74
C GLU A 152 -15.85 -5.39 -6.01
N ILE A 153 -15.81 -6.33 -5.07
CA ILE A 153 -15.12 -7.62 -5.23
C ILE A 153 -15.75 -8.43 -6.38
N ALA A 154 -17.07 -8.44 -6.50
CA ALA A 154 -17.78 -9.12 -7.58
C ALA A 154 -17.48 -8.47 -8.95
N GLU A 155 -17.47 -7.14 -9.04
CA GLU A 155 -17.08 -6.42 -10.25
C GLU A 155 -15.65 -6.77 -10.69
N TYR A 156 -14.72 -6.79 -9.73
CA TYR A 156 -13.33 -7.16 -10.01
C TYR A 156 -13.22 -8.62 -10.45
N GLY A 157 -14.08 -9.49 -9.92
CA GLY A 157 -14.15 -10.86 -10.37
C GLY A 157 -14.70 -11.04 -11.78
N ALA A 158 -15.74 -10.28 -12.13
CA ALA A 158 -16.27 -10.27 -13.49
C ALA A 158 -15.21 -9.80 -14.50
N LEU A 159 -14.45 -8.75 -14.17
CA LEU A 159 -13.35 -8.29 -15.00
C LEU A 159 -12.28 -9.37 -15.19
N LYS A 160 -11.84 -10.05 -14.12
CA LYS A 160 -10.86 -11.13 -14.24
C LYS A 160 -11.33 -12.24 -15.18
N LEU A 161 -12.57 -12.69 -15.04
CA LEU A 161 -13.16 -13.72 -15.90
C LEU A 161 -13.19 -13.30 -17.38
N LYS A 162 -13.43 -12.01 -17.66
CA LYS A 162 -13.37 -11.46 -19.04
C LYS A 162 -11.95 -11.44 -19.60
N LEU A 163 -10.95 -11.25 -18.74
CA LEU A 163 -9.54 -11.17 -19.13
C LEU A 163 -8.84 -12.54 -19.21
N ASP A 164 -9.32 -13.55 -18.47
CA ASP A 164 -8.72 -14.91 -18.45
C ASP A 164 -8.40 -15.49 -19.85
N PRO A 165 -9.29 -15.38 -20.87
CA PRO A 165 -9.02 -15.93 -22.21
C PRO A 165 -7.83 -15.29 -22.93
N VAL A 166 -7.45 -14.06 -22.57
CA VAL A 166 -6.33 -13.34 -23.20
C VAL A 166 -5.05 -13.38 -22.38
N ILE A 167 -5.15 -13.40 -21.04
CA ILE A 167 -3.97 -13.38 -20.17
C ILE A 167 -3.13 -14.64 -20.35
N GLY A 168 -3.73 -15.83 -20.31
CA GLY A 168 -2.98 -17.09 -20.43
C GLY A 168 -2.16 -17.20 -21.72
N PRO A 169 -2.79 -17.06 -22.91
CA PRO A 169 -2.07 -17.09 -24.18
C PRO A 169 -1.08 -15.93 -24.34
N GLY A 170 -1.46 -14.71 -23.95
CA GLY A 170 -0.59 -13.54 -24.08
C GLY A 170 0.67 -13.63 -23.20
N MET A 171 0.54 -14.16 -21.98
CA MET A 171 1.67 -14.42 -21.09
C MET A 171 2.64 -15.42 -21.69
N ARG A 172 2.13 -16.53 -22.27
CA ARG A 172 2.99 -17.51 -22.95
C ARG A 172 3.70 -16.93 -24.17
N ALA A 173 3.01 -16.07 -24.93
CA ALA A 173 3.60 -15.41 -26.09
C ALA A 173 4.71 -14.42 -25.71
N ARG A 174 4.56 -13.73 -24.56
CA ARG A 174 5.53 -12.74 -24.08
C ARG A 174 6.70 -13.35 -23.31
N ALA A 175 6.42 -14.19 -22.33
CA ALA A 175 7.38 -14.69 -21.35
C ALA A 175 7.72 -16.18 -21.52
N GLY A 176 7.14 -16.86 -22.51
CA GLY A 176 7.34 -18.29 -22.70
C GLY A 176 6.59 -19.15 -21.69
N ALA A 177 7.00 -20.41 -21.56
CA ALA A 177 6.32 -21.40 -20.73
C ALA A 177 6.79 -21.41 -19.26
N GLU A 178 7.91 -20.75 -18.95
CA GLU A 178 8.51 -20.76 -17.63
C GLU A 178 7.69 -19.95 -16.63
N LEU A 179 7.34 -20.57 -15.50
CA LEU A 179 6.49 -19.94 -14.48
C LEU A 179 7.17 -18.75 -13.80
N ALA A 180 8.51 -18.80 -13.64
CA ALA A 180 9.27 -17.73 -13.02
C ALA A 180 9.21 -16.44 -13.87
N ASP A 181 9.38 -16.57 -15.18
CA ASP A 181 9.33 -15.44 -16.11
C ASP A 181 7.92 -14.84 -16.18
N GLN A 182 6.89 -15.70 -16.23
CA GLN A 182 5.50 -15.25 -16.16
C GLN A 182 5.18 -14.55 -14.83
N GLN A 183 5.72 -15.04 -13.71
CA GLN A 183 5.50 -14.42 -12.41
C GLN A 183 6.19 -13.05 -12.31
N GLN A 184 7.37 -12.89 -12.91
CA GLN A 184 8.06 -11.61 -12.98
C GLN A 184 7.21 -10.58 -13.75
N GLU A 185 6.72 -10.92 -14.93
CA GLU A 185 5.84 -10.04 -15.73
C GLU A 185 4.59 -9.60 -14.97
N ARG A 186 3.97 -10.51 -14.22
CA ARG A 186 2.81 -10.18 -13.35
C ARG A 186 3.18 -9.19 -12.26
N GLN A 187 4.32 -9.40 -11.60
CA GLN A 187 4.82 -8.48 -10.56
C GLN A 187 5.15 -7.10 -11.15
N GLU A 188 5.76 -7.03 -12.32
CA GLU A 188 6.04 -5.79 -13.03
C GLU A 188 4.75 -5.06 -13.42
N ALA A 189 3.75 -5.79 -13.92
CA ALA A 189 2.45 -5.23 -14.28
C ALA A 189 1.69 -4.67 -13.06
N LEU A 190 1.68 -5.39 -11.94
CA LEU A 190 1.08 -4.90 -10.69
C LEU A 190 1.80 -3.64 -10.18
N ALA A 191 3.13 -3.63 -10.24
CA ALA A 191 3.92 -2.46 -9.84
C ALA A 191 3.65 -1.24 -10.72
N ALA A 192 3.49 -1.45 -12.04
CA ALA A 192 3.11 -0.38 -12.95
C ALA A 192 1.72 0.19 -12.62
N MET A 193 0.75 -0.66 -12.27
CA MET A 193 -0.59 -0.21 -11.87
C MET A 193 -0.59 0.52 -10.53
N ALA A 194 0.21 0.08 -9.54
CA ALA A 194 0.39 0.80 -8.29
C ALA A 194 0.91 2.24 -8.54
N LYS A 195 1.83 2.42 -9.49
CA LYS A 195 2.38 3.75 -9.85
C LYS A 195 1.42 4.58 -10.70
N ALA A 196 0.43 3.97 -11.36
CA ALA A 196 -0.52 4.67 -12.22
C ALA A 196 -1.53 5.55 -11.44
N GLY A 197 -1.66 5.32 -10.14
CA GLY A 197 -2.46 6.12 -9.20
C GLY A 197 -3.35 5.25 -8.31
N SER A 198 -4.35 5.87 -7.67
CA SER A 198 -5.22 5.18 -6.71
C SER A 198 -5.77 3.86 -7.28
N PRO A 199 -5.64 2.73 -6.56
CA PRO A 199 -6.03 1.42 -7.07
C PRO A 199 -7.52 1.37 -7.45
N VAL A 200 -8.38 2.09 -6.72
CA VAL A 200 -9.82 2.19 -7.03
C VAL A 200 -10.07 2.96 -8.34
N LEU A 201 -9.35 4.07 -8.56
CA LEU A 201 -9.46 4.83 -9.79
C LEU A 201 -8.89 4.07 -10.99
N VAL A 202 -7.78 3.34 -10.79
CA VAL A 202 -7.20 2.45 -11.81
C VAL A 202 -8.21 1.37 -12.18
N MET A 203 -8.82 0.69 -11.20
CA MET A 203 -9.83 -0.33 -11.45
C MET A 203 -11.07 0.21 -12.17
N ARG A 204 -11.49 1.45 -11.87
CA ARG A 204 -12.58 2.10 -12.62
C ARG A 204 -12.23 2.26 -14.10
N GLN A 205 -10.99 2.66 -14.42
CA GLN A 205 -10.53 2.73 -15.81
C GLN A 205 -10.40 1.34 -16.44
N CYS A 206 -9.97 0.34 -15.67
CA CYS A 206 -9.92 -1.05 -16.12
C CYS A 206 -11.31 -1.56 -16.53
N ASN A 207 -12.32 -1.39 -15.67
CA ASN A 207 -13.71 -1.75 -15.98
C ASN A 207 -14.25 -0.97 -17.17
N ALA A 208 -13.98 0.34 -17.26
CA ALA A 208 -14.41 1.14 -18.41
C ALA A 208 -13.79 0.68 -19.74
N ARG A 209 -12.54 0.19 -19.72
CA ARG A 209 -11.81 -0.21 -20.93
C ARG A 209 -11.99 -1.68 -21.31
N PHE A 210 -12.20 -2.57 -20.34
CA PHE A 210 -12.15 -4.03 -20.52
C PHE A 210 -13.29 -4.80 -19.85
N GLY A 211 -14.11 -4.12 -19.04
CA GLY A 211 -15.15 -4.73 -18.22
C GLY A 211 -16.50 -4.90 -18.89
#